data_AF-A0A7G2M4U8-F1
#
_entry.id   AF-A0A7G2M4U8-F1
#
_cell.length_a   1.000
_cell.length_b   1.000
_cell.length_c   1.000
_cell.angle_alpha   90.00
_cell.angle_beta   90.00
_cell.angle_gamma   90.00
#
_symmetry.space_group_name_H-M   'P 1'
#
loop_
_entity.id
_entity.type
_entity.pdbx_description
1 polymer ?
#
loop_
_entity_poly.entity_id
_entity_poly.type
_entity_poly.pdbx_seq_one_letter_code
_entity_poly.pdbx_strand_id
1 'polypeptide(L)'
;MNPLHFITNLLPCFTMIVLEPIGFVHNACTTSQTPEVIKQEVSEIEILPEYAEGLQDIEQAEYIDLVFTFHHEKRTELTTRIRTGETKGIFASRSPRRPNHIGITTVKLVQREGNKLYVKGADALDGSPVIDIKYCDTSVFDQQSIHQTIQADSPRIDIVRNILANNTKELLLKAAQLHGHICPGLALGVLGATRVMQCLYNNQEDPGDYTLTAEMQNCPVDGVLFVTGCTPGTRRYLQGPPENMCFYLKNKAGKGWKVSFKPNNREYMSEHLPANLSPIEKGFATLQLSPDELFTIEELD
;
A
#
# COMPACT_ATOMS: atom_id res chain seq x y z
N MET A 1 -21.83 7.93 -59.08
CA MET A 1 -21.39 7.21 -57.87
C MET A 1 -20.00 7.72 -57.53
N ASN A 2 -19.88 8.52 -56.49
CA ASN A 2 -18.60 9.09 -56.03
C ASN A 2 -18.36 8.55 -54.62
N PRO A 3 -17.29 7.80 -54.36
CA PRO A 3 -16.91 7.44 -53.00
C PRO A 3 -15.79 8.34 -52.48
N LEU A 4 -15.83 8.58 -51.16
CA LEU A 4 -14.68 8.76 -50.25
C LEU A 4 -13.71 9.93 -50.50
N HIS A 5 -13.76 10.94 -49.64
CA HIS A 5 -12.85 11.07 -48.49
C HIS A 5 -13.05 12.45 -47.83
N PHE A 6 -13.79 12.48 -46.72
CA PHE A 6 -13.64 13.56 -45.74
C PHE A 6 -12.44 13.19 -44.86
N ILE A 7 -11.28 13.79 -45.16
CA ILE A 7 -10.18 13.85 -44.20
C ILE A 7 -10.53 14.99 -43.25
N THR A 8 -11.11 14.65 -42.10
CA THR A 8 -11.20 15.60 -40.99
C THR A 8 -9.80 15.75 -40.38
N ASN A 9 -9.12 16.82 -40.78
CA ASN A 9 -8.00 17.41 -40.05
C ASN A 9 -8.47 17.79 -38.64
N LEU A 10 -8.35 16.88 -37.67
CA LEU A 10 -8.36 17.22 -36.26
C LEU A 10 -6.94 17.69 -35.91
N LEU A 11 -6.70 19.00 -36.01
CA LEU A 11 -5.57 19.63 -35.32
C LEU A 11 -5.72 19.32 -33.82
N PRO A 12 -4.70 18.74 -33.15
CA PRO A 12 -4.78 18.54 -31.72
C PRO A 12 -4.92 19.91 -31.06
N CYS A 13 -6.01 20.10 -30.32
CA CYS A 13 -6.17 21.26 -29.46
C CYS A 13 -5.07 21.17 -28.38
N PHE A 14 -3.99 21.91 -28.56
CA PHE A 14 -2.95 22.01 -27.53
C PHE A 14 -3.56 22.68 -26.31
N THR A 15 -3.82 21.90 -25.26
CA THR A 15 -4.15 22.46 -23.95
C THR A 15 -2.83 22.82 -23.28
N MET A 16 -2.55 24.11 -23.17
CA MET A 16 -1.37 24.60 -22.44
C MET A 16 -1.68 24.54 -20.95
N ILE A 17 -0.88 23.79 -20.20
CA ILE A 17 -0.95 23.73 -18.73
C ILE A 17 0.30 24.44 -18.22
N VAL A 18 0.10 25.52 -17.46
CA VAL A 18 1.17 26.28 -16.80
C VAL A 18 1.10 25.98 -15.31
N LEU A 19 2.24 25.61 -14.73
CA LEU A 19 2.39 25.39 -13.29
C LEU A 19 3.25 26.52 -12.73
N GLU A 20 2.70 27.25 -11.78
CA GLU A 20 3.41 28.30 -11.05
C GLU A 20 3.84 27.74 -9.69
N PRO A 21 5.09 27.98 -9.25
CA PRO A 21 5.54 27.49 -7.96
C PRO A 21 4.85 28.25 -6.82
N ILE A 22 4.42 27.53 -5.80
CA ILE A 22 3.86 28.10 -4.57
C ILE A 22 4.92 28.32 -3.48
N GLY A 23 6.15 27.85 -3.71
CA GLY A 23 7.22 27.89 -2.73
C GLY A 23 8.48 27.17 -3.22
N PHE A 24 9.47 27.05 -2.35
CA PHE A 24 10.76 26.43 -2.64
C PHE A 24 11.25 25.58 -1.47
N VAL A 25 11.99 24.52 -1.80
CA VAL A 25 12.69 23.66 -0.84
C VAL A 25 14.05 24.27 -0.53
N HIS A 26 14.44 24.33 0.74
CA HIS A 26 15.78 24.71 1.22
C HIS A 26 16.39 23.60 2.08
N ASN A 27 17.57 23.10 1.72
CA ASN A 27 18.31 22.06 2.47
C ASN A 27 19.79 22.01 2.08
N ALA A 28 20.61 21.14 2.70
CA ALA A 28 22.03 21.03 2.34
C ALA A 28 22.28 20.21 1.06
N CYS A 29 21.24 19.57 0.49
CA CYS A 29 21.32 18.68 -0.65
C CYS A 29 21.24 19.47 -1.97
N THR A 30 22.37 20.08 -2.36
CA THR A 30 22.50 20.85 -3.61
C THR A 30 22.78 19.99 -4.86
N THR A 31 23.18 18.73 -4.67
CA THR A 31 23.52 17.80 -5.77
C THR A 31 22.73 16.51 -5.67
N SER A 32 22.44 15.88 -6.82
CA SER A 32 21.70 14.62 -6.86
C SER A 32 22.43 13.51 -6.10
N GLN A 33 21.78 12.99 -5.07
CA GLN A 33 22.24 11.86 -4.27
C GLN A 33 21.15 10.79 -4.20
N THR A 34 21.44 9.65 -3.56
CA THR A 34 20.42 8.61 -3.35
C THR A 34 19.35 9.11 -2.38
N PRO A 35 18.06 8.79 -2.58
CA PRO A 35 16.98 9.28 -1.72
C PRO A 35 17.20 8.97 -0.24
N GLU A 36 17.86 7.87 0.10
CA GLU A 36 18.15 7.47 1.48
C GLU A 36 19.10 8.42 2.21
N VAL A 37 19.90 9.20 1.48
CA VAL A 37 20.81 10.21 2.05
C VAL A 37 20.08 11.54 2.19
N ILE A 38 19.34 11.95 1.16
CA ILE A 38 18.57 13.21 1.15
C ILE A 38 17.49 13.21 2.25
N LYS A 39 16.86 12.05 2.49
CA LYS A 39 15.76 11.90 3.45
C LYS A 39 16.16 11.99 4.93
N GLN A 40 17.45 11.96 5.26
CA GLN A 40 17.93 12.01 6.66
C GLN A 40 17.96 13.43 7.22
N GLU A 41 17.99 14.45 6.36
CA GLU A 41 18.05 15.84 6.76
C GLU A 41 16.65 16.46 6.93
N VAL A 42 16.55 17.47 7.80
CA VAL A 42 15.37 18.33 7.86
C VAL A 42 15.44 19.29 6.68
N SER A 43 14.40 19.33 5.86
CA SER A 43 14.25 20.33 4.80
C SER A 43 13.30 21.42 5.25
N GLU A 44 13.59 22.66 4.89
CA GLU A 44 12.68 23.79 5.01
C GLU A 44 11.89 23.92 3.69
N ILE A 45 10.57 24.07 3.79
CA ILE A 45 9.69 24.37 2.66
C ILE A 45 9.17 25.78 2.87
N GLU A 46 9.69 26.73 2.11
CA GLU A 46 9.27 28.13 2.17
C GLU A 46 8.15 28.38 1.16
N ILE A 47 6.95 28.70 1.66
CA ILE A 47 5.79 29.04 0.85
C ILE A 47 5.78 30.53 0.57
N LEU A 48 5.50 30.94 -0.67
CA LEU A 48 5.48 32.35 -1.03
C LEU A 48 4.38 33.10 -0.26
N PRO A 49 4.62 34.37 0.12
CA PRO A 49 3.70 35.13 0.98
C PRO A 49 2.25 35.15 0.50
N GLU A 50 2.02 35.23 -0.81
CA GLU A 50 0.70 35.23 -1.44
C GLU A 50 -0.08 33.91 -1.28
N TYR A 51 0.61 32.80 -0.99
CA TYR A 51 -0.01 31.49 -0.76
C TYR A 51 0.00 31.08 0.73
N ALA A 52 0.59 31.91 1.61
CA ALA A 52 0.78 31.56 3.02
C ALA A 52 -0.54 31.34 3.78
N GLU A 53 -1.64 31.99 3.36
CA GLU A 53 -2.99 31.77 3.92
C GLU A 53 -3.45 30.30 3.73
N GLY A 54 -3.03 29.66 2.63
CA GLY A 54 -3.35 28.25 2.36
C GLY A 54 -2.74 27.25 3.34
N LEU A 55 -1.83 27.69 4.22
CA LEU A 55 -1.28 26.89 5.31
C LEU A 55 -2.15 26.89 6.58
N GLN A 56 -3.27 27.60 6.61
CA GLN A 56 -4.15 27.59 7.78
C GLN A 56 -4.46 26.14 8.21
N ASP A 57 -4.30 25.87 9.51
CA ASP A 57 -4.54 24.56 10.15
C ASP A 57 -3.65 23.39 9.68
N ILE A 58 -2.58 23.63 8.91
CA ILE A 58 -1.70 22.57 8.41
C ILE A 58 -0.98 21.80 9.52
N GLU A 59 -0.76 22.41 10.69
CA GLU A 59 -0.16 21.77 11.86
C GLU A 59 -1.02 20.64 12.45
N GLN A 60 -2.30 20.54 12.03
CA GLN A 60 -3.15 19.39 12.36
C GLN A 60 -2.72 18.12 11.61
N ALA A 61 -1.90 18.24 10.55
CA ALA A 61 -1.36 17.12 9.79
C ALA A 61 -0.01 16.65 10.36
N GLU A 62 0.14 15.36 10.68
CA GLU A 62 1.47 14.81 11.00
C GLU A 62 2.32 14.63 9.73
N TYR A 63 1.67 14.31 8.60
CA TYR A 63 2.31 14.13 7.31
C TYR A 63 1.62 14.98 6.24
N ILE A 64 2.39 15.40 5.26
CA ILE A 64 1.89 16.13 4.09
C ILE A 64 2.49 15.53 2.81
N ASP A 65 1.70 15.51 1.75
CA ASP A 65 2.21 15.17 0.42
C ASP A 65 2.76 16.44 -0.24
N LEU A 66 4.07 16.42 -0.49
CA LEU A 66 4.80 17.48 -1.16
C LEU A 66 4.91 17.17 -2.64
N VAL A 67 4.42 18.06 -3.49
CA VAL A 67 4.55 18.00 -4.95
C VAL A 67 5.54 19.07 -5.39
N PHE A 68 6.59 18.65 -6.10
CA PHE A 68 7.68 19.54 -6.50
C PHE A 68 8.19 19.19 -7.90
N THR A 69 9.02 20.04 -8.48
CA THR A 69 9.66 19.76 -9.78
C THR A 69 11.14 19.42 -9.64
N PHE A 70 11.60 18.45 -10.43
CA PHE A 70 13.01 18.12 -10.59
C PHE A 70 13.70 19.16 -11.47
N HIS A 71 13.84 20.38 -10.97
CA HIS A 71 14.28 21.56 -11.73
C HIS A 71 15.66 21.44 -12.40
N HIS A 72 16.53 20.56 -11.91
CA HIS A 72 17.81 20.23 -12.54
C HIS A 72 17.72 19.19 -13.66
N GLU A 73 16.65 18.40 -13.74
CA GLU A 73 16.47 17.39 -14.79
C GLU A 73 15.82 18.02 -16.02
N LYS A 74 16.50 17.87 -17.16
CA LYS A 74 16.06 18.39 -18.46
C LYS A 74 15.81 17.27 -19.46
N ARG A 75 16.21 16.04 -19.15
CA ARG A 75 16.12 14.90 -20.04
C ARG A 75 14.83 14.14 -19.77
N THR A 76 14.02 14.00 -20.80
CA THR A 76 12.87 13.09 -20.80
C THR A 76 13.23 11.77 -21.47
N GLU A 77 12.89 10.66 -20.82
CA GLU A 77 13.03 9.30 -21.30
C GLU A 77 11.69 8.57 -21.15
N LEU A 78 11.39 7.65 -22.07
CA LEU A 78 10.18 6.80 -21.97
C LEU A 78 10.45 5.46 -21.29
N THR A 79 11.71 5.09 -21.17
CA THR A 79 12.18 3.91 -20.44
C THR A 79 13.41 4.28 -19.62
N THR A 80 13.61 3.60 -18.50
CA THR A 80 14.74 3.85 -17.63
C THR A 80 15.21 2.56 -16.99
N ARG A 81 16.51 2.46 -16.71
CA ARG A 81 17.07 1.34 -15.96
C ARG A 81 16.93 1.65 -14.48
N ILE A 82 16.12 0.87 -13.77
CA ILE A 82 15.89 1.07 -12.33
C ILE A 82 17.03 0.46 -11.52
N ARG A 83 17.08 0.78 -10.21
CA ARG A 83 18.14 0.33 -9.28
C ARG A 83 18.36 -1.19 -9.25
N THR A 84 17.31 -1.99 -9.50
CA THR A 84 17.39 -3.46 -9.57
C THR A 84 18.07 -3.98 -10.84
N GLY A 85 18.41 -3.10 -11.78
CA GLY A 85 19.08 -3.41 -13.04
C GLY A 85 18.14 -3.69 -14.21
N GLU A 86 16.83 -3.81 -13.96
CA GLU A 86 15.79 -3.99 -14.98
C GLU A 86 15.50 -2.68 -15.72
N THR A 87 15.11 -2.77 -16.99
CA THR A 87 14.56 -1.64 -17.74
C THR A 87 13.05 -1.62 -17.60
N LYS A 88 12.48 -0.48 -17.20
CA LYS A 88 11.03 -0.29 -17.09
C LYS A 88 10.60 0.94 -17.86
N GLY A 89 9.33 0.96 -18.29
CA GLY A 89 8.68 2.18 -18.77
C GLY A 89 8.71 3.26 -17.68
N ILE A 90 8.87 4.52 -18.07
CA ILE A 90 9.08 5.62 -17.12
C ILE A 90 7.92 5.78 -16.13
N PHE A 91 6.69 5.54 -16.59
CA PHE A 91 5.46 5.58 -15.77
C PHE A 91 5.33 4.38 -14.83
N ALA A 92 6.09 3.32 -15.04
CA ALA A 92 6.23 2.18 -14.12
C ALA A 92 7.43 2.34 -13.17
N SER A 93 7.95 3.57 -13.03
CA SER A 93 9.11 3.91 -12.20
C SER A 93 8.93 5.25 -11.49
N ARG A 94 9.82 5.58 -10.56
CA ARG A 94 9.91 6.90 -9.91
C ARG A 94 11.03 7.80 -10.46
N SER A 95 11.54 7.49 -11.66
CA SER A 95 12.64 8.26 -12.24
C SER A 95 12.24 9.73 -12.50
N PRO A 96 13.15 10.69 -12.25
CA PRO A 96 12.90 12.11 -12.49
C PRO A 96 12.84 12.47 -13.98
N ARG A 97 13.32 11.59 -14.88
CA ARG A 97 13.39 11.78 -16.34
C ARG A 97 12.06 11.62 -17.07
N ARG A 98 10.97 11.93 -16.40
CA ARG A 98 9.59 11.81 -16.91
C ARG A 98 9.16 13.09 -17.62
N PRO A 99 8.18 13.02 -18.54
CA PRO A 99 7.81 14.16 -19.40
C PRO A 99 7.55 15.49 -18.69
N ASN A 100 6.95 15.47 -17.49
CA ASN A 100 6.62 16.69 -16.74
C ASN A 100 7.58 16.96 -15.56
N HIS A 101 8.58 16.11 -15.32
CA HIS A 101 9.55 16.26 -14.23
C HIS A 101 8.95 16.53 -12.83
N ILE A 102 7.75 16.01 -12.54
CA ILE A 102 7.09 16.18 -11.24
C ILE A 102 7.45 15.04 -10.28
N GLY A 103 7.94 15.42 -9.10
CA GLY A 103 8.15 14.60 -7.93
C GLY A 103 6.98 14.71 -6.95
N ILE A 104 6.68 13.60 -6.26
CA ILE A 104 5.73 13.54 -5.16
C ILE A 104 6.37 12.73 -4.05
N THR A 105 6.37 13.27 -2.84
CA THR A 105 6.90 12.60 -1.65
C THR A 105 6.07 12.95 -0.43
N THR A 106 5.83 11.98 0.44
CA THR A 106 5.15 12.19 1.71
C THR A 106 6.21 12.50 2.77
N VAL A 107 6.07 13.64 3.43
CA VAL A 107 7.03 14.12 4.42
C VAL A 107 6.37 14.28 5.78
N LYS A 108 7.13 14.05 6.84
CA LYS A 108 6.68 14.30 8.21
C LYS A 108 6.82 15.79 8.51
N LEU A 109 5.73 16.45 8.91
CA LEU A 109 5.77 17.82 9.40
C LEU A 109 6.38 17.82 10.80
N VAL A 110 7.50 18.51 10.96
CA VAL A 110 8.20 18.65 12.25
C VAL A 110 7.75 19.92 12.96
N GLN A 111 7.68 21.02 12.22
CA GLN A 111 7.36 22.34 12.76
C GLN A 111 6.89 23.27 11.64
N ARG A 112 6.07 24.26 11.99
CA ARG A 112 5.78 25.42 11.15
C ARG A 112 6.27 26.71 11.81
N GLU A 113 6.83 27.61 11.00
CA GLU A 113 7.18 28.98 11.38
C GLU A 113 6.66 29.95 10.31
N GLY A 114 5.49 30.56 10.55
CA GLY A 114 4.87 31.46 9.58
C GLY A 114 4.55 30.76 8.25
N ASN A 115 5.24 31.16 7.18
CA ASN A 115 5.14 30.57 5.83
C ASN A 115 6.16 29.44 5.58
N LYS A 116 6.89 28.99 6.59
CA LYS A 116 7.92 27.95 6.48
C LYS A 116 7.48 26.66 7.16
N LEU A 117 7.67 25.53 6.49
CA LEU A 117 7.42 24.19 7.03
C LEU A 117 8.74 23.43 7.14
N TYR A 118 9.07 22.95 8.32
CA TYR A 118 10.21 22.07 8.56
C TYR A 118 9.75 20.63 8.47
N VAL A 119 10.35 19.86 7.56
CA VAL A 119 9.89 18.51 7.22
C VAL A 119 11.02 17.49 7.18
N LYS A 120 10.71 16.22 7.45
CA LYS A 120 11.63 15.08 7.29
C LYS A 120 11.15 14.14 6.19
N GLY A 121 12.10 13.55 5.45
CA GLY A 121 11.80 12.58 4.38
C GLY A 121 11.58 13.19 3.00
N ALA A 122 11.85 14.48 2.82
CA ALA A 122 11.89 15.09 1.50
C ALA A 122 13.00 14.46 0.64
N ASP A 123 12.73 14.23 -0.64
CA ASP A 123 13.70 13.78 -1.65
C ASP A 123 13.85 14.81 -2.78
N ALA A 124 13.80 16.09 -2.40
CA ALA A 124 13.97 17.24 -3.27
C ALA A 124 15.33 17.91 -3.01
N LEU A 125 15.95 18.43 -4.08
CA LEU A 125 17.17 19.23 -3.97
C LEU A 125 16.85 20.63 -3.43
N ASP A 126 17.85 21.25 -2.83
CA ASP A 126 17.83 22.68 -2.53
C ASP A 126 17.43 23.50 -3.77
N GLY A 127 16.57 24.50 -3.58
CA GLY A 127 15.99 25.32 -4.64
C GLY A 127 14.88 24.65 -5.45
N SER A 128 14.45 23.42 -5.12
CA SER A 128 13.35 22.77 -5.86
C SER A 128 12.04 23.54 -5.73
N PRO A 129 11.42 23.95 -6.85
CA PRO A 129 10.12 24.61 -6.80
C PRO A 129 9.02 23.64 -6.35
N VAL A 130 8.23 24.10 -5.38
CA VAL A 130 7.05 23.42 -4.85
C VAL A 130 5.86 23.82 -5.70
N ILE A 131 5.10 22.83 -6.16
CA ILE A 131 3.91 23.04 -7.01
C ILE A 131 2.64 22.95 -6.19
N ASP A 132 2.59 22.04 -5.21
CA ASP A 132 1.39 21.79 -4.41
C ASP A 132 1.75 21.11 -3.09
N ILE A 133 0.89 21.29 -2.09
CA ILE A 133 0.94 20.58 -0.80
C ILE A 133 -0.45 20.07 -0.51
N LYS A 134 -0.55 18.79 -0.16
CA LYS A 134 -1.82 18.18 0.26
C LYS A 134 -1.73 17.66 1.67
N TYR A 135 -2.81 17.85 2.42
CA TYR A 135 -3.04 17.13 3.67
C TYR A 135 -2.94 15.63 3.39
N CYS A 136 -2.02 14.95 4.07
CA CYS A 136 -1.96 13.50 4.02
C CYS A 136 -2.90 12.99 5.11
N ASP A 137 -4.01 12.35 4.73
CA ASP A 137 -4.93 11.79 5.71
C ASP A 137 -4.29 10.62 6.45
N THR A 138 -3.79 10.94 7.64
CA THR A 138 -3.20 10.00 8.58
C THR A 138 -4.20 9.54 9.64
N SER A 139 -5.50 9.81 9.51
CA SER A 139 -6.53 9.20 10.36
C SER A 139 -6.56 7.67 10.20
N VAL A 140 -6.03 7.18 9.07
CA VAL A 140 -5.67 5.78 8.81
C VAL A 140 -4.36 5.37 9.52
N PHE A 141 -3.74 6.21 10.34
CA PHE A 141 -2.54 5.96 11.14
C PHE A 141 -2.78 6.12 12.66
N ASP A 142 -3.69 7.01 13.08
CA ASP A 142 -3.70 7.55 14.44
C ASP A 142 -4.82 7.08 15.39
N GLN A 143 -5.69 6.15 14.97
CA GLN A 143 -6.71 5.59 15.87
C GLN A 143 -6.20 4.30 16.53
N GLN A 144 -5.73 4.48 17.77
CA GLN A 144 -5.45 3.49 18.84
C GLN A 144 -3.99 3.03 18.98
N SER A 145 -3.59 2.85 20.24
CA SER A 145 -2.25 2.48 20.71
C SER A 145 -1.76 1.20 20.04
N ILE A 146 -0.89 1.34 19.04
CA ILE A 146 -0.17 0.22 18.43
C ILE A 146 1.24 0.19 19.02
N HIS A 147 1.68 -0.99 19.45
CA HIS A 147 2.99 -1.24 20.08
C HIS A 147 4.16 -0.63 19.30
N GLN A 148 5.15 -0.11 20.03
CA GLN A 148 6.38 0.51 19.48
C GLN A 148 7.14 -0.38 18.48
N THR A 149 7.02 -1.71 18.57
CA THR A 149 7.65 -2.67 17.63
C THR A 149 7.08 -2.58 16.21
N ILE A 150 5.83 -2.14 16.05
CA ILE A 150 5.16 -2.02 14.74
C ILE A 150 5.31 -0.59 14.17
N GLN A 151 5.57 0.41 15.02
CA GLN A 151 5.76 1.81 14.62
C GLN A 151 7.06 2.05 13.83
N ALA A 152 8.05 1.16 13.95
CA ALA A 152 9.27 1.21 13.17
C ALA A 152 9.10 0.42 11.86
N ASP A 153 9.10 1.13 10.72
CA ASP A 153 9.52 0.61 9.40
C ASP A 153 8.63 -0.37 8.61
N SER A 154 7.30 -0.36 8.74
CA SER A 154 6.45 -1.19 7.86
C SER A 154 5.43 -0.41 7.02
N PRO A 155 5.47 -0.48 5.67
CA PRO A 155 4.39 0.05 4.82
C PRO A 155 3.06 -0.73 4.97
N ARG A 156 3.01 -1.75 5.83
CA ARG A 156 1.82 -2.58 6.10
C ARG A 156 1.06 -2.19 7.37
N ILE A 157 1.39 -1.08 8.03
CA ILE A 157 0.77 -0.65 9.30
C ILE A 157 -0.77 -0.71 9.24
N ASP A 158 -1.37 -0.25 8.15
CA ASP A 158 -2.83 -0.29 7.96
C ASP A 158 -3.39 -1.73 7.96
N ILE A 159 -2.73 -2.68 7.30
CA ILE A 159 -3.14 -4.09 7.33
C ILE A 159 -3.01 -4.64 8.75
N VAL A 160 -1.89 -4.34 9.44
CA VAL A 160 -1.66 -4.80 10.81
C VAL A 160 -2.72 -4.27 11.77
N ARG A 161 -3.10 -2.99 11.65
CA ARG A 161 -4.20 -2.44 12.48
C ARG A 161 -5.51 -3.19 12.23
N ASN A 162 -5.88 -3.39 10.98
CA ASN A 162 -7.12 -4.09 10.66
C ASN A 162 -7.09 -5.55 11.14
N ILE A 163 -5.93 -6.21 11.15
CA ILE A 163 -5.76 -7.53 11.78
C ILE A 163 -6.04 -7.46 13.29
N LEU A 164 -5.36 -6.56 14.01
CA LEU A 164 -5.49 -6.42 15.47
C LEU A 164 -6.90 -6.02 15.90
N ALA A 165 -7.55 -5.13 15.14
CA ALA A 165 -8.92 -4.69 15.37
C ALA A 165 -9.98 -5.71 14.91
N ASN A 166 -9.56 -6.85 14.35
CA ASN A 166 -10.43 -7.84 13.72
C ASN A 166 -11.37 -7.24 12.65
N ASN A 167 -10.92 -6.20 11.95
CA ASN A 167 -11.68 -5.53 10.89
C ASN A 167 -11.54 -6.31 9.56
N THR A 168 -12.09 -7.53 9.55
CA THR A 168 -12.01 -8.47 8.43
C THR A 168 -12.72 -7.96 7.19
N LYS A 169 -13.70 -7.06 7.34
CA LYS A 169 -14.39 -6.39 6.23
C LYS A 169 -13.44 -5.50 5.43
N GLU A 170 -12.65 -4.69 6.11
CA GLU A 170 -11.67 -3.81 5.46
C GLU A 170 -10.52 -4.62 4.85
N LEU A 171 -10.05 -5.66 5.55
CA LEU A 171 -9.06 -6.60 4.99
C LEU A 171 -9.56 -7.27 3.71
N LEU A 172 -10.83 -7.68 3.67
CA LEU A 172 -11.45 -8.28 2.49
C LEU A 172 -11.55 -7.29 1.33
N LEU A 173 -11.97 -6.05 1.59
CA LEU A 173 -12.02 -4.99 0.57
C LEU A 173 -10.65 -4.75 -0.06
N LYS A 174 -9.60 -4.62 0.75
CA LYS A 174 -8.23 -4.41 0.26
C LYS A 174 -7.68 -5.63 -0.46
N ALA A 175 -7.91 -6.84 0.06
CA ALA A 175 -7.51 -8.07 -0.62
C ALA A 175 -8.18 -8.20 -2.00
N ALA A 176 -9.44 -7.78 -2.12
CA ALA A 176 -10.19 -7.81 -3.37
C ALA A 176 -9.64 -6.84 -4.43
N GLN A 177 -8.95 -5.78 -4.05
CA GLN A 177 -8.28 -4.88 -5.02
C GLN A 177 -7.16 -5.61 -5.78
N LEU A 178 -6.48 -6.57 -5.12
CA LEU A 178 -5.45 -7.40 -5.75
C LEU A 178 -6.05 -8.63 -6.44
N HIS A 179 -7.06 -9.25 -5.83
CA HIS A 179 -7.72 -10.45 -6.37
C HIS A 179 -8.66 -10.14 -7.55
N GLY A 180 -9.16 -8.90 -7.64
CA GLY A 180 -10.05 -8.41 -8.71
C GLY A 180 -11.54 -8.55 -8.43
N HIS A 181 -11.95 -9.29 -7.39
CA HIS A 181 -13.35 -9.40 -6.96
C HIS A 181 -13.48 -9.86 -5.50
N ILE A 182 -14.69 -9.80 -4.96
CA ILE A 182 -15.02 -10.36 -3.64
C ILE A 182 -15.75 -11.69 -3.83
N CYS A 183 -15.29 -12.73 -3.15
CA CYS A 183 -15.93 -14.05 -3.15
C CYS A 183 -15.77 -14.73 -1.78
N PRO A 184 -16.58 -15.77 -1.47
CA PRO A 184 -16.48 -16.52 -0.22
C PRO A 184 -15.10 -17.14 0.03
N GLY A 185 -14.42 -17.58 -1.03
CA GLY A 185 -13.07 -18.14 -0.91
C GLY A 185 -12.05 -17.11 -0.43
N LEU A 186 -12.07 -15.89 -1.00
CA LEU A 186 -11.20 -14.82 -0.56
C LEU A 186 -11.44 -14.46 0.91
N ALA A 187 -12.72 -14.35 1.31
CA ALA A 187 -13.12 -14.08 2.69
C ALA A 187 -12.64 -15.15 3.67
N LEU A 188 -12.71 -16.43 3.27
CA LEU A 188 -12.24 -17.55 4.06
C LEU A 188 -10.72 -17.47 4.34
N GLY A 189 -9.93 -17.12 3.33
CA GLY A 189 -8.50 -16.89 3.48
C GLY A 189 -8.18 -15.73 4.41
N VAL A 190 -8.90 -14.60 4.27
CA VAL A 190 -8.77 -13.43 5.15
C VAL A 190 -9.08 -13.79 6.60
N LEU A 191 -10.17 -14.52 6.87
CA LEU A 191 -10.54 -14.94 8.22
C LEU A 191 -9.46 -15.81 8.88
N GLY A 192 -9.05 -16.89 8.20
CA GLY A 192 -8.06 -17.83 8.75
C GLY A 192 -6.72 -17.15 9.02
N ALA A 193 -6.23 -16.35 8.07
CA ALA A 193 -4.97 -15.63 8.22
C ALA A 193 -5.03 -14.56 9.32
N THR A 194 -6.14 -13.83 9.43
CA THR A 194 -6.30 -12.79 10.46
C THR A 194 -6.16 -13.39 11.85
N ARG A 195 -6.78 -14.56 12.09
CA ARG A 195 -6.74 -15.22 13.39
C ARG A 195 -5.34 -15.68 13.78
N VAL A 196 -4.60 -16.28 12.84
CA VAL A 196 -3.21 -16.69 13.09
C VAL A 196 -2.29 -15.49 13.30
N MET A 197 -2.44 -14.44 12.50
CA MET A 197 -1.62 -13.22 12.64
C MET A 197 -1.90 -12.52 13.97
N GLN A 198 -3.15 -12.51 14.46
CA GLN A 198 -3.48 -12.02 15.81
C GLN A 198 -2.74 -12.81 16.89
N CYS A 199 -2.69 -14.15 16.81
CA CYS A 199 -1.94 -14.97 17.76
C CYS A 199 -0.45 -14.57 17.78
N LEU A 200 0.14 -14.44 16.59
CA LEU A 200 1.54 -14.04 16.42
C LEU A 200 1.81 -12.66 17.06
N TYR A 201 0.98 -11.66 16.76
CA TYR A 201 1.16 -10.31 17.32
C TYR A 201 0.90 -10.25 18.83
N ASN A 202 -0.08 -11.00 19.35
CA ASN A 202 -0.36 -11.06 20.79
C ASN A 202 0.78 -11.74 21.57
N ASN A 203 1.48 -12.68 20.94
CA ASN A 203 2.69 -13.30 21.46
C ASN A 203 3.95 -12.43 21.31
N GLN A 204 3.82 -11.23 20.73
CA GLN A 204 4.91 -10.28 20.47
C GLN A 204 6.00 -10.86 19.54
N GLU A 205 5.60 -11.73 18.62
CA GLU A 205 6.53 -12.32 17.66
C GLU A 205 6.66 -11.45 16.40
N ASP A 206 7.79 -11.56 15.69
CA ASP A 206 8.00 -10.83 14.43
C ASP A 206 7.47 -11.67 13.25
N PRO A 207 6.46 -11.19 12.50
CA PRO A 207 5.99 -11.88 11.30
C PRO A 207 7.08 -12.11 10.24
N GLY A 208 8.15 -11.31 10.23
CA GLY A 208 9.29 -11.46 9.35
C GLY A 208 10.03 -12.78 9.50
N ASP A 209 9.98 -13.39 10.69
CA ASP A 209 10.59 -14.68 10.99
C ASP A 209 9.77 -15.89 10.50
N TYR A 210 8.54 -15.63 10.06
CA TYR A 210 7.59 -16.65 9.66
C TYR A 210 7.51 -16.84 8.14
N THR A 211 7.45 -18.10 7.72
CA THR A 211 7.24 -18.54 6.34
C THR A 211 5.84 -19.14 6.20
N LEU A 212 5.13 -18.69 5.18
CA LEU A 212 3.85 -19.24 4.75
C LEU A 212 4.06 -20.41 3.80
N THR A 213 3.50 -21.57 4.11
CA THR A 213 3.31 -22.67 3.14
C THR A 213 1.82 -22.78 2.83
N ALA A 214 1.42 -22.53 1.59
CA ALA A 214 0.02 -22.71 1.17
C ALA A 214 -0.15 -24.03 0.42
N GLU A 215 -1.08 -24.86 0.89
CA GLU A 215 -1.48 -26.14 0.31
C GLU A 215 -2.86 -26.01 -0.34
N MET A 216 -2.96 -25.02 -1.23
CA MET A 216 -4.17 -24.67 -2.00
C MET A 216 -3.79 -23.80 -3.20
N GLN A 217 -4.66 -23.76 -4.22
CA GLN A 217 -4.48 -22.97 -5.45
C GLN A 217 -5.76 -22.21 -5.86
N ASN A 218 -6.67 -21.99 -4.92
CA ASN A 218 -7.94 -21.28 -5.13
C ASN A 218 -7.96 -19.97 -4.34
N CYS A 219 -9.04 -19.20 -4.50
CA CYS A 219 -9.18 -17.83 -3.97
C CYS A 219 -8.72 -17.59 -2.51
N PRO A 220 -8.90 -18.51 -1.53
CA PRO A 220 -8.38 -18.29 -0.18
C PRO A 220 -6.88 -17.99 -0.11
N VAL A 221 -6.07 -18.53 -1.03
CA VAL A 221 -4.62 -18.29 -1.03
C VAL A 221 -4.29 -16.80 -1.12
N ASP A 222 -5.01 -16.04 -1.95
CA ASP A 222 -4.77 -14.61 -2.13
C ASP A 222 -5.09 -13.80 -0.88
N GLY A 223 -6.14 -14.20 -0.14
CA GLY A 223 -6.48 -13.62 1.16
C GLY A 223 -5.37 -13.87 2.19
N VAL A 224 -4.84 -15.10 2.23
CA VAL A 224 -3.74 -15.46 3.13
C VAL A 224 -2.46 -14.72 2.78
N LEU A 225 -2.08 -14.66 1.50
CA LEU A 225 -0.93 -13.89 1.01
C LEU A 225 -1.05 -12.40 1.38
N PHE A 226 -2.24 -11.83 1.17
CA PHE A 226 -2.50 -10.42 1.48
C PHE A 226 -2.35 -10.13 2.97
N VAL A 227 -3.02 -10.91 3.83
CA VAL A 227 -3.06 -10.68 5.28
C VAL A 227 -1.71 -10.96 5.95
N THR A 228 -1.07 -12.09 5.62
CA THR A 228 0.24 -12.44 6.21
C THR A 228 1.38 -11.60 5.64
N GLY A 229 1.24 -11.11 4.41
CA GLY A 229 2.30 -10.41 3.69
C GLY A 229 3.41 -11.32 3.19
N CYS A 230 3.24 -12.63 3.29
CA CYS A 230 4.13 -13.62 2.72
C CYS A 230 3.87 -13.76 1.21
N THR A 231 4.08 -12.69 0.44
CA THR A 231 3.89 -12.73 -1.02
C THR A 231 5.08 -13.43 -1.69
N PRO A 232 4.94 -13.98 -2.92
CA PRO A 232 6.02 -14.67 -3.61
C PRO A 232 7.35 -13.89 -3.69
N GLY A 233 7.28 -12.56 -3.79
CA GLY A 233 8.46 -11.69 -3.83
C GLY A 233 9.22 -11.56 -2.50
N THR A 234 8.59 -11.91 -1.37
CA THR A 234 9.23 -11.81 -0.04
C THR A 234 10.15 -12.97 0.30
N ARG A 235 10.16 -14.04 -0.51
CA ARG A 235 10.85 -15.32 -0.22
C ARG A 235 10.38 -16.01 1.07
N ARG A 236 9.25 -15.58 1.64
CA ARG A 236 8.58 -16.20 2.80
C ARG A 236 7.32 -16.97 2.39
N TYR A 237 7.22 -17.34 1.10
CA TYR A 237 6.11 -18.10 0.53
C TYR A 237 6.61 -19.40 -0.08
N LEU A 238 5.96 -20.50 0.27
CA LEU A 238 6.16 -21.82 -0.29
C LEU A 238 4.81 -22.37 -0.77
N GLN A 239 4.81 -23.03 -1.92
CA GLN A 239 3.66 -23.78 -2.40
C GLN A 239 3.82 -25.24 -1.99
N GLY A 240 2.82 -25.79 -1.30
CA GLY A 240 2.70 -27.23 -1.04
C GLY A 240 1.60 -27.88 -1.88
N PRO A 241 1.27 -29.16 -1.61
CA PRO A 241 0.27 -29.93 -2.34
C PRO A 241 -1.13 -29.28 -2.25
N PRO A 242 -1.77 -28.89 -3.37
CA PRO A 242 -3.01 -28.11 -3.34
C PRO A 242 -4.25 -28.86 -2.81
N GLU A 243 -4.21 -30.18 -2.76
CA GLU A 243 -5.32 -31.05 -2.36
C GLU A 243 -5.68 -30.96 -0.87
N ASN A 244 -4.75 -30.50 -0.02
CA ASN A 244 -4.96 -30.50 1.42
C ASN A 244 -5.81 -29.33 1.93
N MET A 245 -6.03 -28.30 1.09
CA MET A 245 -6.88 -27.14 1.42
C MET A 245 -6.51 -26.52 2.78
N CYS A 246 -5.23 -26.23 2.97
CA CYS A 246 -4.73 -25.68 4.23
C CYS A 246 -3.58 -24.69 4.00
N PHE A 247 -3.16 -23.99 5.04
CA PHE A 247 -1.89 -23.28 5.05
C PHE A 247 -1.18 -23.38 6.40
N TYR A 248 0.13 -23.18 6.37
CA TYR A 248 0.99 -23.16 7.53
C TYR A 248 1.68 -21.81 7.62
N LEU A 249 1.82 -21.26 8.82
CA LEU A 249 2.69 -20.13 9.08
C LEU A 249 3.67 -20.56 10.15
N LYS A 250 4.94 -20.83 9.77
CA LYS A 250 5.95 -21.41 10.66
C LYS A 250 7.23 -20.59 10.68
N ASN A 251 7.86 -20.49 11.84
CA ASN A 251 9.18 -19.92 11.97
C ASN A 251 10.28 -20.96 11.61
N LYS A 252 11.55 -20.55 11.68
CA LYS A 252 12.69 -21.42 11.36
C LYS A 252 12.85 -22.64 12.28
N ALA A 253 12.32 -22.58 13.50
CA ALA A 253 12.37 -23.69 14.45
C ALA A 253 11.27 -24.74 14.19
N GLY A 254 10.30 -24.44 13.31
CA GLY A 254 9.16 -25.33 13.03
C GLY A 254 7.89 -24.93 13.78
N LYS A 255 8.01 -24.12 14.84
CA LYS A 255 6.89 -23.59 15.61
C LYS A 255 6.00 -22.67 14.76
N GLY A 256 4.69 -22.76 14.94
CA GLY A 256 3.74 -21.83 14.32
C GLY A 256 2.32 -22.37 14.31
N TRP A 257 1.60 -22.16 13.21
CA TRP A 257 0.19 -22.58 13.11
C TRP A 257 -0.10 -23.25 11.78
N LYS A 258 -1.03 -24.20 11.80
CA LYS A 258 -1.71 -24.75 10.63
C LYS A 258 -3.17 -24.34 10.65
N VAL A 259 -3.68 -23.82 9.53
CA VAL A 259 -5.10 -23.58 9.31
C VAL A 259 -5.61 -24.54 8.25
N SER A 260 -6.57 -25.39 8.62
CA SER A 260 -7.16 -26.37 7.70
C SER A 260 -8.61 -26.01 7.41
N PHE A 261 -8.93 -25.76 6.14
CA PHE A 261 -10.30 -25.46 5.73
C PHE A 261 -11.14 -26.74 5.75
N LYS A 262 -12.28 -26.72 6.44
CA LYS A 262 -13.09 -27.94 6.57
C LYS A 262 -13.64 -28.39 5.21
N PRO A 263 -13.67 -29.70 4.89
CA PRO A 263 -14.21 -30.20 3.63
C PRO A 263 -15.67 -29.80 3.37
N ASN A 264 -16.47 -29.68 4.43
CA ASN A 264 -17.88 -29.32 4.39
C ASN A 264 -18.13 -27.80 4.47
N ASN A 265 -17.10 -26.95 4.49
CA ASN A 265 -17.31 -25.51 4.65
C ASN A 265 -18.15 -24.88 3.52
N ARG A 266 -18.08 -25.43 2.31
CA ARG A 266 -18.88 -24.98 1.16
C ARG A 266 -20.36 -25.30 1.35
N GLU A 267 -20.65 -26.49 1.85
CA GLU A 267 -22.00 -26.93 2.17
C GLU A 267 -22.57 -26.05 3.30
N TYR A 268 -21.80 -25.89 4.38
CA TYR A 268 -22.15 -25.01 5.49
C TYR A 268 -22.46 -23.58 5.02
N MET A 269 -21.60 -22.98 4.18
CA MET A 269 -21.85 -21.67 3.59
C MET A 269 -23.12 -21.65 2.73
N SER A 270 -23.40 -22.72 1.98
CA SER A 270 -24.60 -22.77 1.13
C SER A 270 -25.91 -22.90 1.92
N GLU A 271 -25.87 -23.55 3.09
CA GLU A 271 -27.03 -23.71 3.98
C GLU A 271 -27.33 -22.43 4.76
N HIS A 272 -26.29 -21.66 5.11
CA HIS A 272 -26.42 -20.50 5.99
C HIS A 272 -26.45 -19.16 5.26
N LEU A 273 -26.11 -19.13 3.96
CA LEU A 273 -26.15 -17.91 3.15
C LEU A 273 -27.30 -17.99 2.13
N PRO A 274 -28.17 -16.96 2.03
CA PRO A 274 -29.27 -16.96 1.08
C PRO A 274 -28.79 -17.17 -0.37
N ALA A 275 -29.49 -18.07 -1.09
CA ALA A 275 -29.09 -18.47 -2.44
C ALA A 275 -29.08 -17.29 -3.44
N ASN A 276 -29.97 -16.31 -3.25
CA ASN A 276 -30.16 -15.14 -4.11
C ASN A 276 -29.08 -14.06 -3.96
N LEU A 277 -28.16 -14.18 -2.98
CA LEU A 277 -27.07 -13.22 -2.84
C LEU A 277 -26.09 -13.31 -4.02
N SER A 278 -25.63 -12.13 -4.46
CA SER A 278 -24.52 -12.00 -5.40
C SER A 278 -23.21 -12.55 -4.82
N PRO A 279 -22.19 -12.85 -5.65
CA PRO A 279 -20.90 -13.33 -5.17
C PRO A 279 -20.23 -12.38 -4.16
N ILE A 280 -20.38 -11.06 -4.35
CA ILE A 280 -19.84 -10.03 -3.47
C ILE A 280 -20.54 -10.08 -2.11
N GLU A 281 -21.87 -10.11 -2.09
CA GLU A 281 -22.67 -10.20 -0.86
C GLU A 281 -22.37 -11.49 -0.11
N LYS A 282 -22.23 -12.62 -0.82
CA LYS A 282 -21.82 -13.89 -0.21
C LYS A 282 -20.43 -13.79 0.42
N GLY A 283 -19.47 -13.14 -0.24
CA GLY A 283 -18.14 -12.93 0.33
C GLY A 283 -18.15 -12.13 1.64
N PHE A 284 -18.92 -11.04 1.72
CA PHE A 284 -19.07 -10.30 2.98
C PHE A 284 -19.83 -11.09 4.04
N ALA A 285 -20.88 -11.82 3.64
CA ALA A 285 -21.67 -12.62 4.57
C ALA A 285 -20.86 -13.79 5.16
N THR A 286 -19.91 -14.36 4.41
CA THR A 286 -18.96 -15.36 4.93
C THR A 286 -18.18 -14.85 6.15
N LEU A 287 -17.88 -13.55 6.25
CA LEU A 287 -17.17 -12.99 7.40
C LEU A 287 -17.97 -13.05 8.71
N GLN A 288 -19.29 -13.25 8.63
CA GLN A 288 -20.19 -13.29 9.79
C GLN A 288 -20.54 -14.72 10.23
N LEU A 289 -20.06 -15.74 9.48
CA LEU A 289 -20.28 -17.14 9.81
C LEU A 289 -19.33 -17.59 10.93
N SER A 290 -19.69 -18.68 11.61
CA SER A 290 -18.86 -19.26 12.68
C SER A 290 -17.51 -19.74 12.13
N PRO A 291 -16.37 -19.18 12.56
CA PRO A 291 -15.05 -19.61 12.08
C PRO A 291 -14.78 -21.09 12.33
N ASP A 292 -15.24 -21.61 13.47
CA ASP A 292 -15.06 -23.01 13.87
C ASP A 292 -15.77 -23.99 12.95
N GLU A 293 -16.74 -23.53 12.13
CA GLU A 293 -17.39 -24.34 11.10
C GLU A 293 -16.72 -24.23 9.73
N LEU A 294 -15.86 -23.24 9.55
CA LEU A 294 -15.20 -22.97 8.27
C LEU A 294 -13.80 -23.58 8.20
N PHE A 295 -13.06 -23.57 9.32
CA PHE A 295 -11.70 -24.06 9.42
C PHE A 295 -11.32 -24.43 10.85
N THR A 296 -10.21 -25.13 10.99
CA THR A 296 -9.55 -25.38 12.29
C THR A 296 -8.19 -24.69 12.32
N ILE A 297 -7.73 -24.33 13.50
CA ILE A 297 -6.38 -23.81 13.74
C ILE A 297 -5.69 -24.75 14.73
N GLU A 298 -4.52 -25.23 14.36
CA GLU A 298 -3.65 -26.09 15.17
C GLU A 298 -2.33 -25.35 15.41
N GLU A 299 -1.88 -25.28 16.67
CA GLU A 299 -0.55 -24.78 17.01
C GLU A 299 0.46 -25.91 16.81
N LEU A 300 1.61 -25.57 16.24
CA LEU A 300 2.70 -26.48 15.92
C LEU A 300 3.89 -26.10 16.79
N ASP A 301 4.54 -27.09 17.41
CA ASP A 301 5.75 -26.95 18.21
C ASP A 301 6.99 -27.47 17.47
#